data_AF-A0A379TDQ2-F1
#
_entry.id   AF-A0A379TDQ2-F1
#
_cell.length_a   1.000
_cell.length_b   1.000
_cell.length_c   1.000
_cell.angle_alpha   90.00
_cell.angle_beta   90.00
_cell.angle_gamma   90.00
#
_symmetry.space_group_name_H-M   'P 1'
#
loop_
_entity.id
_entity.type
_entity.pdbx_description
1 polymer ?
#
loop_
_entity_poly.entity_id
_entity_poly.type
_entity_poly.pdbx_seq_one_letter_code
_entity_poly.pdbx_strand_id
1 'polypeptide(L)'
;MPRLIFRIFNPTTQGERFDRDGEFIRQWLPALRDIPGKAIHEPWRWAEKAGVVLDYPRPIVDHKQARIATLSAYEAARKGGNTGPVAQTTGHSAIRIRRPASGF
;
A
#
# COMPACT_ATOMS: atom_id res chain seq x y z
N MET A 1 -16.50 -11.63 -1.40
CA MET A 1 -15.76 -10.66 -2.24
C MET A 1 -14.27 -10.88 -2.06
N PRO A 2 -13.50 -11.20 -3.10
CA PRO A 2 -12.06 -11.41 -2.98
C PRO A 2 -11.40 -10.10 -2.52
N ARG A 3 -10.52 -10.20 -1.52
CA ARG A 3 -9.78 -9.06 -0.99
C ARG A 3 -8.71 -8.70 -2.01
N LEU A 4 -8.82 -7.55 -2.68
CA LEU A 4 -7.70 -7.00 -3.48
C LEU A 4 -6.50 -6.85 -2.53
N ILE A 5 -5.55 -7.76 -2.66
CA ILE A 5 -4.30 -7.75 -1.91
C ILE A 5 -3.49 -6.54 -2.38
N PHE A 6 -3.55 -5.44 -1.62
CA PHE A 6 -2.72 -4.27 -1.87
C PHE A 6 -1.25 -4.69 -1.77
N ARG A 7 -0.56 -4.70 -2.91
CA ARG A 7 0.83 -5.12 -3.01
C ARG A 7 1.73 -3.88 -3.00
N ILE A 8 2.27 -3.58 -1.82
CA ILE A 8 3.29 -2.55 -1.64
C ILE A 8 4.65 -3.24 -1.77
N PHE A 9 5.42 -2.87 -2.79
CA PHE A 9 6.75 -3.41 -3.02
C PHE A 9 7.77 -2.73 -2.12
N ASN A 10 8.63 -3.52 -1.49
CA ASN A 10 9.77 -3.01 -0.75
C ASN A 10 10.97 -2.90 -1.71
N PRO A 11 11.47 -1.68 -2.01
CA PRO A 11 12.53 -1.48 -3.00
C PRO A 11 13.81 -2.22 -2.63
N THR A 12 14.18 -2.30 -1.35
CA THR A 12 15.37 -3.03 -0.88
C THR A 12 15.25 -4.53 -1.20
N THR A 13 14.13 -5.17 -0.84
CA THR A 13 13.96 -6.61 -1.10
C THR A 13 13.79 -6.93 -2.58
N GLN A 14 13.25 -5.99 -3.38
CA GLN A 14 13.25 -6.15 -4.83
C GLN A 14 14.67 -6.05 -5.40
N GLY A 15 15.47 -5.08 -4.94
CA GLY A 15 16.87 -4.94 -5.31
C GLY A 15 17.67 -6.20 -5.00
N GLU A 16 17.60 -6.70 -3.77
CA GLU A 16 18.30 -7.93 -3.36
C GLU A 16 17.89 -9.16 -4.18
N ARG A 17 16.63 -9.21 -4.65
CA ARG A 17 16.10 -10.33 -5.43
C ARG A 17 16.52 -10.28 -6.89
N PHE A 18 16.47 -9.11 -7.52
CA PHE A 18 16.68 -8.95 -8.97
C PHE A 18 18.08 -8.50 -9.34
N ASP A 19 18.78 -7.82 -8.44
CA ASP A 19 20.15 -7.33 -8.60
C ASP A 19 20.97 -7.71 -7.36
N ARG A 20 21.07 -9.02 -7.08
CA ARG A 20 21.66 -9.56 -5.85
C ARG A 20 23.04 -8.97 -5.55
N ASP A 21 23.85 -8.82 -6.58
CA ASP A 21 25.23 -8.34 -6.45
C ASP A 21 25.33 -6.81 -6.65
N GLY A 22 24.29 -6.14 -7.14
CA GLY A 22 24.24 -4.68 -7.28
C GLY A 22 24.83 -4.13 -8.57
N GLU A 23 25.05 -4.97 -9.58
CA GLU A 23 25.73 -4.57 -10.82
C GLU A 23 24.94 -3.50 -11.57
N PHE A 24 23.61 -3.68 -11.65
CA PHE A 24 22.74 -2.69 -12.27
C PHE A 24 22.78 -1.37 -11.50
N ILE A 25 22.69 -1.42 -10.16
CA ILE A 25 22.76 -0.20 -9.35
C ILE A 25 24.11 0.52 -9.55
N ARG A 26 25.24 -0.18 -9.57
CA ARG A 26 26.58 0.43 -9.81
C ARG A 26 26.74 1.02 -11.21
N GLN A 27 26.11 0.40 -12.20
CA GLN A 27 26.13 0.92 -13.56
C GLN A 27 25.45 2.29 -13.64
N TRP A 28 24.27 2.43 -13.02
CA TRP A 28 23.41 3.59 -13.16
C TRP A 28 23.58 4.66 -12.07
N LEU A 29 24.12 4.31 -10.91
CA LEU A 29 24.39 5.23 -9.80
C LEU A 29 25.90 5.22 -9.48
N PRO A 30 26.71 6.02 -10.20
CA PRO A 30 28.16 6.05 -10.03
C PRO A 30 28.62 6.35 -8.60
N ALA A 31 27.86 7.16 -7.85
CA ALA A 31 28.13 7.49 -6.45
C ALA A 31 28.09 6.28 -5.49
N LEU A 32 27.53 5.15 -5.93
CA LEU A 32 27.41 3.92 -5.13
C LEU A 32 28.36 2.80 -5.60
N ARG A 33 29.25 3.08 -6.57
CA ARG A 33 30.12 2.05 -7.18
C ARG A 33 31.04 1.37 -6.19
N ASP A 34 31.56 2.11 -5.23
CA ASP A 34 32.55 1.61 -4.28
C ASP A 34 31.93 0.80 -3.13
N ILE A 35 30.59 0.68 -3.10
CA ILE A 35 29.89 -0.05 -2.04
C ILE A 35 29.97 -1.57 -2.31
N PRO A 36 30.53 -2.35 -1.36
CA PRO A 36 30.83 -3.75 -1.59
C PRO A 36 29.58 -4.65 -1.51
N GLY A 37 29.48 -5.58 -2.45
CA GLY A 37 28.50 -6.66 -2.43
C GLY A 37 27.05 -6.19 -2.22
N LYS A 38 26.35 -6.87 -1.31
CA LYS A 38 24.91 -6.63 -1.01
C LYS A 38 24.65 -5.33 -0.25
N ALA A 39 25.69 -4.68 0.30
CA ALA A 39 25.55 -3.46 1.07
C ALA A 39 24.99 -2.29 0.24
N ILE A 40 25.11 -2.38 -1.09
CA ILE A 40 24.56 -1.41 -2.03
C ILE A 40 23.04 -1.26 -1.98
N HIS A 41 22.32 -2.27 -1.49
CA HIS A 41 20.85 -2.21 -1.30
C HIS A 41 20.45 -1.36 -0.07
N GLU A 42 21.39 -1.12 0.85
CA GLU A 42 21.22 -0.27 2.03
C GLU A 42 22.49 0.59 2.28
N PRO A 43 22.83 1.50 1.34
CA PRO A 43 24.14 2.14 1.29
C PRO A 43 24.46 2.96 2.55
N TRP A 44 23.44 3.58 3.13
CA TRP A 44 23.51 4.37 4.36
C TRP A 44 23.94 3.56 5.58
N ARG A 45 23.41 2.34 5.72
CA ARG A 45 23.76 1.47 6.85
C ARG A 45 25.21 1.00 6.77
N TRP A 46 25.70 0.82 5.55
CA TRP A 46 27.10 0.49 5.34
C TRP A 46 28.00 1.69 5.62
N ALA A 47 27.64 2.87 5.10
CA ALA A 47 28.39 4.10 5.30
C ALA A 47 28.54 4.47 6.77
N GLU A 48 27.46 4.34 7.56
CA GLU A 48 27.49 4.56 9.01
C GLU A 48 28.42 3.59 9.75
N LYS A 49 28.44 2.31 9.35
CA LYS A 49 29.35 1.31 9.93
C LYS A 49 30.80 1.52 9.51
N ALA A 50 31.02 1.98 8.29
CA ALA A 50 32.34 2.23 7.73
C ALA A 50 32.92 3.60 8.13
N GLY A 51 32.10 4.49 8.71
CA GLY A 51 32.50 5.87 9.00
C GLY A 51 32.71 6.72 7.74
N VAL A 52 32.02 6.39 6.65
CA VAL A 52 32.16 7.06 5.34
C VAL A 52 30.97 7.99 5.11
N VAL A 53 31.22 9.16 4.50
CA VAL A 53 30.15 10.05 4.02
C VAL A 53 29.89 9.73 2.55
N LEU A 54 28.63 9.46 2.21
CA LEU A 54 28.21 9.22 0.82
C LEU A 54 27.71 10.50 0.18
N ASP A 55 28.14 10.76 -1.06
CA ASP A 55 27.53 11.74 -1.96
C ASP A 55 26.28 11.14 -2.64
N TYR A 56 25.32 10.76 -1.82
CA TYR A 56 24.04 10.18 -2.24
C TYR A 56 22.94 10.75 -1.33
N PRO A 57 21.66 10.81 -1.72
CA PRO A 57 20.63 11.29 -0.81
C PRO A 57 20.17 10.21 0.19
N ARG A 58 19.96 10.62 1.45
CA ARG A 58 19.31 9.74 2.45
C ARG A 58 17.90 9.35 2.00
N PRO A 59 17.37 8.21 2.47
CA PRO A 59 16.01 7.81 2.13
C PRO A 59 15.03 8.91 2.54
N ILE A 60 14.26 9.41 1.57
CA ILE A 60 13.27 10.47 1.78
C ILE A 60 12.07 10.02 2.63
N VAL A 61 11.91 8.70 2.79
CA VAL A 61 10.80 8.11 3.53
C VAL A 61 11.23 6.82 4.21
N ASP A 62 10.69 6.56 5.40
CA ASP A 62 10.75 5.25 6.03
C ASP A 62 9.69 4.34 5.39
N HIS A 63 10.14 3.31 4.68
CA HIS A 63 9.22 2.43 3.94
C HIS A 63 8.24 1.67 4.85
N LYS A 64 8.65 1.32 6.08
CA LYS A 64 7.78 0.63 7.04
C LYS A 64 6.63 1.54 7.47
N GLN A 65 6.93 2.80 7.78
CA GLN A 65 5.94 3.80 8.15
C GLN A 65 5.04 4.16 6.96
N ALA A 66 5.62 4.41 5.78
CA ALA A 66 4.85 4.72 4.57
C ALA A 66 3.89 3.60 4.18
N ARG A 67 4.31 2.34 4.34
CA ARG A 67 3.45 1.17 4.13
C ARG A 67 2.23 1.20 5.05
N ILE A 68 2.43 1.46 6.34
CA ILE A 68 1.32 1.54 7.33
C ILE A 68 0.37 2.69 6.97
N ALA A 69 0.91 3.88 6.69
CA ALA A 69 0.13 5.04 6.31
C ALA A 69 -0.72 4.79 5.05
N THR A 70 -0.13 4.17 4.03
CA THR A 70 -0.81 3.83 2.77
C THR A 70 -1.96 2.85 3.02
N LEU A 71 -1.74 1.80 3.80
CA LEU A 71 -2.77 0.81 4.12
C LEU A 71 -3.91 1.44 4.92
N SER A 72 -3.60 2.29 5.90
CA SER A 72 -4.60 2.99 6.71
C SER A 72 -5.45 3.94 5.86
N ALA A 73 -4.82 4.75 4.99
CA ALA A 73 -5.52 5.64 4.07
C ALA A 73 -6.42 4.89 3.09
N TYR A 74 -5.94 3.76 2.54
CA TYR A 74 -6.74 2.92 1.66
C TYR A 74 -7.96 2.32 2.37
N GLU A 75 -7.78 1.82 3.59
CA GLU A 75 -8.88 1.29 4.39
C GLU A 75 -9.92 2.35 4.73
N ALA A 76 -9.50 3.57 5.05
CA ALA A 76 -10.37 4.70 5.33
C ALA A 76 -11.19 5.10 4.09
N ALA A 77 -10.54 5.26 2.94
CA ALA A 77 -11.21 5.58 1.67
C ALA A 77 -12.25 4.52 1.28
N ARG A 78 -11.90 3.23 1.45
CA ARG A 78 -12.82 2.13 1.18
C ARG A 78 -14.04 2.13 2.10
N LYS A 79 -13.88 2.49 3.37
CA LYS A 79 -15.01 2.62 4.32
C LYS A 79 -15.91 3.81 3.98
N GLY A 80 -15.32 4.93 3.55
CA GLY A 80 -16.06 6.12 3.12
C GLY A 80 -16.90 5.93 1.86
N GLY A 81 -16.45 5.09 0.92
CA GLY A 81 -17.16 4.77 -0.32
C GLY A 81 -18.38 3.84 -0.18
N ASN A 82 -18.70 3.34 1.03
CA ASN A 82 -19.85 2.45 1.26
C ASN A 82 -21.10 3.17 1.78
N THR A 83 -21.23 4.48 1.55
CA THR A 83 -22.43 5.28 1.83
C THR A 83 -23.32 5.40 0.60
N GLY A 84 -23.71 4.27 0.01
CA GLY A 84 -24.94 4.23 -0.79
C GLY A 84 -26.15 4.18 0.16
N PRO A 85 -27.30 4.79 -0.18
CA PRO A 85 -28.46 4.73 0.70
C PRO A 85 -28.83 3.26 0.92
N VAL A 86 -28.76 2.81 2.17
CA VAL A 86 -29.41 1.56 2.57
C VAL A 86 -30.90 1.82 2.39
N ALA A 87 -31.43 1.38 1.25
CA ALA A 87 -32.86 1.30 1.04
C ALA A 87 -33.40 0.47 2.21
N GLN A 88 -34.13 1.14 3.10
CA GLN A 88 -34.95 0.48 4.08
C GLN A 88 -35.96 -0.33 3.28
N THR A 89 -35.74 -1.64 3.14
CA THR A 89 -36.78 -2.57 2.75
C THR A 89 -37.79 -2.58 3.89
N THR A 90 -38.69 -1.61 3.89
CA THR A 90 -39.92 -1.66 4.67
C THR A 90 -40.61 -2.96 4.30
N GLY A 91 -40.91 -3.76 5.33
CA GLY A 91 -41.54 -5.06 5.19
C GLY A 91 -42.73 -4.99 4.25
N HIS A 92 -42.89 -6.05 3.45
CA HIS A 92 -44.10 -6.29 2.68
C HIS A 92 -45.26 -6.51 3.66
N SER A 93 -45.87 -5.42 4.14
CA SER A 93 -47.19 -5.48 4.73
C SER A 93 -48.17 -5.79 3.61
N ALA A 94 -48.75 -6.99 3.69
CA ALA A 94 -49.80 -7.47 2.84
C ALA A 94 -50.85 -6.38 2.58
N ILE A 95 -51.09 -6.08 1.31
CA ILE A 95 -52.18 -5.21 0.85
C ILE A 95 -53.49 -5.92 1.22
N ARG A 96 -54.12 -5.48 2.32
CA ARG A 96 -55.46 -5.93 2.71
C ARG A 96 -56.48 -5.09 1.94
N ILE A 97 -56.94 -5.62 0.80
CA ILE A 97 -58.06 -5.04 0.04
C ILE A 97 -59.31 -5.09 0.92
N ARG A 98 -59.77 -3.94 1.42
CA ARG A 98 -61.11 -3.83 2.03
C ARG A 98 -62.13 -3.70 0.91
N ARG A 99 -62.99 -4.72 0.75
CA ARG A 99 -64.25 -4.58 0.01
C ARG A 99 -65.17 -3.65 0.81
N PRO A 100 -65.72 -2.57 0.23
CA PRO A 100 -66.83 -1.88 0.85
C PRO A 100 -68.10 -2.72 0.74
N ALA A 101 -68.77 -2.93 1.87
CA ALA A 101 -70.12 -3.46 1.93
C ALA A 101 -71.12 -2.35 1.56
N SER A 102 -72.01 -2.64 0.62
CA SER A 102 -73.24 -1.89 0.32
C SER A 102 -74.12 -2.91 -0.43
N GLY A 103 -75.28 -3.36 0.03
CA GLY A 103 -76.31 -2.65 0.75
C GLY A 103 -77.36 -2.16 -0.24
N PHE A 104 -78.07 -3.09 -0.89
CA PHE A 104 -79.46 -3.06 -1.35
C PHE A 104 -79.82 -4.44 -1.93
#